data_AF-A0A6A6JB95-F1
#
_entry.id   AF-A0A6A6JB95-F1
#
_cell.length_a   1.000
_cell.length_b   1.000
_cell.length_c   1.000
_cell.angle_alpha   90.00
_cell.angle_beta   90.00
_cell.angle_gamma   90.00
#
_symmetry.space_group_name_H-M   'P 1'
#
loop_
_entity.id
_entity.type
_entity.pdbx_description
1 polymer ?
#
loop_
_entity_poly.entity_id
_entity_poly.type
_entity_poly.pdbx_seq_one_letter_code
_entity_poly.pdbx_strand_id
1 'polypeptide(L)'
;MRSPGKATVALAYLLAPIAAQTYTNCNPTLRSDCPPDSALGRTVNIDFTSPSDSFTPQGNPTYGSDGVSFTVAKSGDSPQLTSKWFIMFGRVEVVLKAAPGAGIVSSFVMQSDDLDEIDWEWLGASPDEVQTNYFGKGQTTTYDRGAFHADPGSQAGFKTYTIEWTANQIVWQIDGQTVRSLVPADSKGQYPQTPMQIKIGAWSGGDPANAPGTIEWARGPTDYSKGPFTMQVKSLRVSDYSTGTQYIYGDQSGTWQSIKSVGGQINSGGGAVDPNAPTITSQATGQPIPFAPTSTYERPNVYPWVSKAPDQPVSRTFENYPGLPSGWTVTDSGKVVPPSSAPVIDIPSRFIYAIFCSFAFGVLWRA
;
A
#
# COMPACT_ATOMS: atom_id res chain seq x y z
N MET A 1 62.60 8.44 5.01
CA MET A 1 61.59 7.81 4.14
C MET A 1 60.36 7.49 4.99
N ARG A 2 59.27 8.25 4.84
CA ARG A 2 57.98 8.00 5.49
C ARG A 2 57.03 7.45 4.42
N SER A 3 56.45 6.28 4.68
CA SER A 3 55.48 5.61 3.81
C SER A 3 54.15 6.39 3.74
N PRO A 4 53.50 6.53 2.57
CA PRO A 4 52.19 7.15 2.48
C PRO A 4 51.08 6.15 2.85
N GLY A 5 50.06 6.67 3.53
CA GLY A 5 48.93 5.91 4.05
C GLY A 5 47.99 5.38 2.97
N LYS A 6 47.30 4.28 3.30
CA LYS A 6 46.08 3.85 2.61
C LYS A 6 44.91 4.14 3.54
N ALA A 7 44.18 5.21 3.24
CA ALA A 7 42.87 5.45 3.83
C ALA A 7 41.86 4.56 3.10
N THR A 8 41.37 3.54 3.78
CA THR A 8 40.29 2.68 3.29
C THR A 8 38.99 3.47 3.39
N VAL A 9 38.48 3.96 2.26
CA VAL A 9 37.15 4.57 2.18
C VAL A 9 36.14 3.42 2.26
N ALA A 10 35.54 3.23 3.44
CA ALA A 10 34.39 2.36 3.60
C ALA A 10 33.19 3.05 2.94
N LEU A 11 32.84 2.59 1.73
CA LEU A 11 31.63 3.00 1.04
C LEU A 11 30.44 2.37 1.78
N ALA A 12 29.80 3.15 2.66
CA ALA A 12 28.55 2.73 3.29
C ALA A 12 27.47 2.67 2.20
N TYR A 13 27.17 1.47 1.72
CA TYR A 13 25.98 1.21 0.93
C TYR A 13 24.77 1.51 1.83
N LEU A 14 24.11 2.63 1.57
CA LEU A 14 22.76 2.89 2.06
C LEU A 14 21.85 1.83 1.42
N LEU A 15 21.69 0.70 2.11
CA LEU A 15 20.66 -0.28 1.83
C LEU A 15 19.33 0.43 2.07
N ALA A 16 18.67 0.85 1.00
CA ALA A 16 17.28 1.27 1.09
C ALA A 16 16.48 0.04 1.54
N PRO A 17 15.75 0.10 2.68
CA PRO A 17 14.86 -0.98 3.05
C PRO A 17 13.87 -1.19 1.90
N ILE A 18 13.64 -2.45 1.53
CA ILE A 18 12.67 -2.83 0.51
C ILE A 18 11.32 -2.29 0.99
N ALA A 19 10.76 -1.34 0.25
CA ALA A 19 9.43 -0.83 0.54
C ALA A 19 8.46 -2.00 0.43
N ALA A 20 7.78 -2.31 1.53
CA ALA A 20 6.78 -3.36 1.63
C ALA A 20 5.79 -3.25 0.47
N GLN A 21 5.41 -4.38 -0.13
CA GLN A 21 4.42 -4.40 -1.20
C GLN A 21 3.03 -3.95 -0.71
N THR A 22 2.79 -3.97 0.60
CA THR A 22 1.46 -3.90 1.21
C THR A 22 1.34 -2.79 2.27
N TYR A 23 1.36 -1.53 1.83
CA TYR A 23 1.12 -0.35 2.68
C TYR A 23 -0.05 0.48 2.13
N THR A 24 -0.63 1.28 3.03
CA THR A 24 -1.65 2.27 2.71
C THR A 24 -1.12 3.68 2.95
N ASN A 25 -1.50 4.59 2.06
CA ASN A 25 -1.25 6.01 2.23
C ASN A 25 -2.39 6.71 2.97
N CYS A 26 -3.48 6.05 3.30
CA CYS A 26 -4.50 6.65 4.14
C CYS A 26 -5.33 5.53 4.71
N ASN A 27 -5.28 5.33 6.03
CA ASN A 27 -6.10 4.30 6.65
C ASN A 27 -7.43 4.90 7.13
N PRO A 28 -8.57 4.61 6.47
CA PRO A 28 -9.86 5.19 6.80
C PRO A 28 -10.43 4.70 8.14
N THR A 29 -9.86 3.66 8.76
CA THR A 29 -10.22 3.25 10.13
C THR A 29 -9.52 4.10 11.20
N LEU A 30 -8.47 4.84 10.83
CA LEU A 30 -7.68 5.67 11.76
C LEU A 30 -7.95 7.17 11.59
N ARG A 31 -8.48 7.60 10.44
CA ARG A 31 -8.75 9.01 10.09
C ARG A 31 -9.89 9.12 9.08
N SER A 32 -10.48 10.31 8.95
CA SER A 32 -11.69 10.54 8.14
C SER A 32 -11.50 11.38 6.87
N ASP A 33 -10.29 11.86 6.61
CA ASP A 33 -9.95 12.71 5.46
C ASP A 33 -9.26 11.95 4.32
N CYS A 34 -9.44 10.63 4.27
CA CYS A 34 -8.97 9.84 3.14
C CYS A 34 -9.74 10.20 1.87
N PRO A 35 -9.04 10.38 0.73
CA PRO A 35 -9.71 10.62 -0.54
C PRO A 35 -10.57 9.40 -0.93
N PRO A 36 -11.66 9.59 -1.69
CA PRO A 36 -12.39 8.47 -2.27
C PRO A 36 -11.53 7.64 -3.21
N ASP A 37 -11.65 6.32 -3.13
CA ASP A 37 -10.99 5.39 -4.05
C ASP A 37 -11.65 5.43 -5.42
N SER A 38 -10.87 5.42 -6.50
CA SER A 38 -11.44 5.29 -7.85
C SER A 38 -11.99 3.88 -8.03
N ALA A 39 -13.27 3.75 -8.37
CA ALA A 39 -13.87 2.44 -8.65
C ALA A 39 -13.61 2.02 -10.12
N LEU A 40 -13.49 0.72 -10.36
CA LEU A 40 -13.48 0.18 -11.72
C LEU A 40 -14.89 0.23 -12.34
N GLY A 41 -15.91 -0.15 -11.56
CA GLY A 41 -17.34 -0.05 -11.87
C GLY A 41 -17.84 -0.94 -13.01
N ARG A 42 -17.02 -1.87 -13.51
CA ARG A 42 -17.31 -2.70 -14.69
C ARG A 42 -16.41 -3.93 -14.79
N THR A 43 -16.66 -4.76 -15.79
CA THR A 43 -15.71 -5.79 -16.24
C THR A 43 -14.71 -5.24 -17.24
N VAL A 44 -13.43 -5.58 -17.06
CA VAL A 44 -12.35 -5.31 -18.00
C VAL A 44 -11.56 -6.58 -18.30
N ASN A 45 -11.01 -6.63 -19.51
CA ASN A 45 -10.00 -7.60 -19.91
C ASN A 45 -8.76 -6.82 -20.32
N ILE A 46 -7.63 -7.13 -19.70
CA ILE A 46 -6.38 -6.42 -19.87
C ILE A 46 -5.36 -7.41 -20.42
N ASP A 47 -4.90 -7.11 -21.62
CA ASP A 47 -3.79 -7.80 -22.28
C ASP A 47 -2.49 -7.06 -21.94
N PHE A 48 -1.52 -7.77 -21.36
CA PHE A 48 -0.24 -7.21 -20.97
C PHE A 48 0.86 -7.41 -22.02
N THR A 49 0.52 -7.69 -23.27
CA THR A 49 1.51 -7.64 -24.37
C THR A 49 2.09 -6.23 -24.58
N SER A 50 1.43 -5.20 -24.03
CA SER A 50 1.89 -3.81 -23.97
C SER A 50 1.50 -3.14 -22.64
N PRO A 51 2.11 -2.00 -22.28
CA PRO A 51 1.69 -1.22 -21.11
C PRO A 51 0.20 -0.89 -21.12
N SER A 52 -0.42 -0.94 -19.94
CA SER A 52 -1.84 -0.58 -19.74
C SER A 52 -1.96 0.72 -18.95
N ASP A 53 -2.77 1.66 -19.45
CA ASP A 53 -3.07 2.91 -18.75
C ASP A 53 -3.81 2.70 -17.43
N SER A 54 -4.37 1.50 -17.20
CA SER A 54 -5.05 1.13 -15.95
C SER A 54 -4.09 0.85 -14.79
N PHE A 55 -2.78 0.76 -15.05
CA PHE A 55 -1.78 0.41 -14.05
C PHE A 55 -0.67 1.47 -13.96
N THR A 56 -0.08 1.57 -12.77
CA THR A 56 1.14 2.32 -12.50
C THR A 56 2.30 1.34 -12.34
N PRO A 57 3.34 1.40 -13.19
CA PRO A 57 4.51 0.55 -13.06
C PRO A 57 5.53 1.09 -12.06
N GLN A 58 6.23 0.17 -11.39
CA GLN A 58 7.42 0.45 -10.56
C GLN A 58 8.46 -0.64 -10.80
N GLY A 59 9.75 -0.30 -10.69
CA GLY A 59 10.84 -1.26 -10.85
C GLY A 59 11.07 -1.73 -12.29
N ASN A 60 10.59 -0.97 -13.29
CA ASN A 60 10.81 -1.20 -14.73
C ASN A 60 10.34 -2.58 -15.26
N PRO A 61 9.05 -2.94 -15.10
CA PRO A 61 8.49 -4.10 -15.79
C PRO A 61 8.64 -3.93 -17.31
N THR A 62 8.89 -5.04 -18.02
CA THR A 62 9.08 -5.06 -19.48
C THR A 62 7.94 -5.83 -20.14
N TYR A 63 7.69 -5.61 -21.42
CA TYR A 63 6.52 -6.14 -22.13
C TYR A 63 6.95 -6.86 -23.41
N GLY A 64 6.25 -7.95 -23.74
CA GLY A 64 6.50 -8.74 -24.95
C GLY A 64 5.31 -9.64 -25.29
N SER A 65 5.51 -10.59 -26.22
CA SER A 65 4.44 -11.50 -26.67
C SER A 65 3.85 -12.38 -25.56
N ASP A 66 4.62 -12.63 -24.49
CA ASP A 66 4.20 -13.40 -23.32
C ASP A 66 3.58 -12.54 -22.21
N GLY A 67 3.36 -11.25 -22.49
CA GLY A 67 2.80 -10.29 -21.54
C GLY A 67 3.86 -9.46 -20.85
N VAL A 68 3.55 -9.02 -19.61
CA VAL A 68 4.44 -8.24 -18.77
C VAL A 68 5.38 -9.16 -18.00
N SER A 69 6.65 -8.78 -17.90
CA SER A 69 7.72 -9.49 -17.21
C SER A 69 8.22 -8.69 -16.00
N PHE A 70 8.17 -9.33 -14.83
CA PHE A 70 8.66 -8.83 -13.55
C PHE A 70 9.96 -9.56 -13.21
N THR A 71 11.09 -8.89 -13.47
CA THR A 71 12.42 -9.50 -13.36
C THR A 71 13.17 -9.02 -12.12
N VAL A 72 13.57 -9.99 -11.27
CA VAL A 72 14.49 -9.79 -10.14
C VAL A 72 15.88 -10.24 -10.58
N ALA A 73 16.79 -9.31 -10.83
CA ALA A 73 18.15 -9.61 -11.28
C ALA A 73 19.21 -9.38 -10.18
N LYS A 74 18.91 -8.52 -9.21
CA LYS A 74 19.81 -8.16 -8.11
C LYS A 74 19.01 -7.80 -6.86
N SER A 75 19.73 -7.69 -5.74
CA SER A 75 19.19 -7.18 -4.48
C SER A 75 18.49 -5.83 -4.67
N GLY A 76 17.31 -5.71 -4.06
CA GLY A 76 16.45 -4.53 -4.14
C GLY A 76 15.54 -4.45 -5.38
N ASP A 77 15.68 -5.34 -6.37
CA ASP A 77 14.72 -5.39 -7.47
C ASP A 77 13.36 -5.91 -6.96
N SER A 78 12.32 -5.10 -7.14
CA SER A 78 10.92 -5.44 -6.83
C SER A 78 9.99 -4.84 -7.89
N PRO A 79 10.07 -5.28 -9.16
CA PRO A 79 9.19 -4.81 -10.22
C PRO A 79 7.72 -5.16 -9.93
N GLN A 80 6.84 -4.18 -10.12
CA GLN A 80 5.41 -4.34 -9.86
C GLN A 80 4.53 -3.48 -10.77
N LEU A 81 3.27 -3.88 -10.89
CA LEU A 81 2.15 -3.10 -11.40
C LEU A 81 1.11 -2.92 -10.29
N THR A 82 0.62 -1.69 -10.14
CA THR A 82 -0.47 -1.35 -9.22
C THR A 82 -1.65 -0.77 -9.99
N SER A 83 -2.86 -1.31 -9.83
CA SER A 83 -4.04 -0.75 -10.49
C SER A 83 -4.34 0.66 -10.00
N LYS A 84 -4.80 1.53 -10.91
CA LYS A 84 -5.22 2.91 -10.57
C LYS A 84 -6.65 2.98 -10.02
N TRP A 85 -7.32 1.84 -9.95
CA TRP A 85 -8.68 1.67 -9.49
C TRP A 85 -8.75 0.52 -8.49
N PHE A 86 -9.82 0.53 -7.72
CA PHE A 86 -10.21 -0.46 -6.76
C PHE A 86 -11.44 -1.21 -7.28
N ILE A 87 -11.68 -2.40 -6.75
CA ILE A 87 -12.96 -3.11 -6.89
C ILE A 87 -13.56 -3.37 -5.53
N MET A 88 -14.88 -3.49 -5.47
CA MET A 88 -15.60 -3.85 -4.26
C MET A 88 -16.42 -5.11 -4.50
N PHE A 89 -15.95 -6.21 -3.95
CA PHE A 89 -16.31 -7.57 -4.38
C PHE A 89 -16.08 -7.76 -5.89
N GLY A 90 -16.10 -9.00 -6.34
CA GLY A 90 -15.87 -9.29 -7.75
C GLY A 90 -15.20 -10.62 -8.02
N ARG A 91 -14.79 -10.74 -9.27
CA ARG A 91 -14.01 -11.86 -9.78
C ARG A 91 -12.77 -11.36 -10.47
N VAL A 92 -11.62 -11.91 -10.09
CA VAL A 92 -10.34 -11.61 -10.71
C VAL A 92 -9.74 -12.90 -11.24
N GLU A 93 -9.39 -12.91 -12.53
CA GLU A 93 -8.75 -14.03 -13.21
C GLU A 93 -7.43 -13.53 -13.79
N VAL A 94 -6.30 -14.03 -13.30
CA VAL A 94 -4.96 -13.68 -13.77
C VAL A 94 -4.31 -14.87 -14.46
N VAL A 95 -3.76 -14.66 -15.65
CA VAL A 95 -3.01 -15.67 -16.39
C VAL A 95 -1.52 -15.39 -16.21
N LEU A 96 -0.83 -16.20 -15.43
CA LEU A 96 0.58 -15.97 -15.08
C LEU A 96 1.42 -17.25 -15.03
N LYS A 97 2.73 -17.05 -15.12
CA LYS A 97 3.79 -18.04 -14.90
C LYS A 97 4.74 -17.48 -13.83
N ALA A 98 4.92 -18.21 -12.74
CA ALA A 98 5.72 -17.78 -11.60
C ALA A 98 7.23 -17.79 -11.91
N ALA A 99 7.98 -16.94 -11.20
CA ALA A 99 9.44 -16.92 -11.27
C ALA A 99 10.05 -18.12 -10.52
N PRO A 100 11.08 -18.78 -11.08
CA PRO A 100 11.86 -19.77 -10.34
C PRO A 100 12.91 -19.11 -9.44
N GLY A 101 13.55 -19.91 -8.58
CA GLY A 101 14.73 -19.51 -7.82
C GLY A 101 14.49 -19.47 -6.30
N ALA A 102 15.45 -19.99 -5.53
CA ALA A 102 15.36 -19.92 -4.07
C ALA A 102 15.27 -18.47 -3.60
N GLY A 103 14.38 -18.20 -2.64
CA GLY A 103 14.17 -16.85 -2.11
C GLY A 103 13.37 -15.90 -3.01
N ILE A 104 13.08 -16.27 -4.26
CA ILE A 104 12.28 -15.45 -5.17
C ILE A 104 10.80 -15.68 -4.90
N VAL A 105 10.04 -14.60 -4.90
CA VAL A 105 8.60 -14.60 -4.67
C VAL A 105 7.92 -13.92 -5.84
N SER A 106 6.91 -14.59 -6.40
CA SER A 106 5.94 -13.95 -7.30
C SER A 106 4.67 -13.70 -6.51
N SER A 107 4.07 -12.53 -6.65
CA SER A 107 2.96 -12.08 -5.80
C SER A 107 1.83 -11.52 -6.64
N PHE A 108 0.61 -11.92 -6.31
CA PHE A 108 -0.63 -11.27 -6.74
C PHE A 108 -1.42 -10.90 -5.50
N VAL A 109 -1.65 -9.61 -5.29
CA VAL A 109 -2.25 -9.10 -4.05
C VAL A 109 -3.41 -8.17 -4.40
N MET A 110 -4.57 -8.41 -3.79
CA MET A 110 -5.65 -7.44 -3.67
C MET A 110 -5.54 -6.82 -2.28
N GLN A 111 -5.45 -5.49 -2.19
CA GLN A 111 -5.30 -4.81 -0.90
C GLN A 111 -6.12 -3.52 -0.83
N SER A 112 -6.75 -3.27 0.31
CA SER A 112 -7.53 -2.06 0.59
C SER A 112 -6.70 -0.99 1.31
N ASP A 113 -7.27 0.20 1.38
CA ASP A 113 -6.70 1.32 2.14
C ASP A 113 -6.73 1.09 3.66
N ASP A 114 -7.62 0.23 4.19
CA ASP A 114 -7.58 -0.21 5.59
C ASP A 114 -6.78 -1.49 5.84
N LEU A 115 -6.08 -2.02 4.81
CA LEU A 115 -5.23 -3.21 4.87
C LEU A 115 -6.01 -4.53 5.02
N ASP A 116 -7.25 -4.60 4.56
CA ASP A 116 -7.83 -5.86 4.13
C ASP A 116 -7.05 -6.37 2.90
N GLU A 117 -6.78 -7.67 2.84
CA GLU A 117 -5.88 -8.25 1.84
C GLU A 117 -6.30 -9.67 1.45
N ILE A 118 -6.17 -10.00 0.16
CA ILE A 118 -6.31 -11.34 -0.40
C ILE A 118 -5.15 -11.56 -1.37
N ASP A 119 -4.39 -12.64 -1.21
CA ASP A 119 -3.19 -12.84 -2.02
C ASP A 119 -3.00 -14.28 -2.53
N TRP A 120 -2.12 -14.36 -3.53
CA TRP A 120 -1.39 -15.53 -3.97
C TRP A 120 0.11 -15.25 -3.91
N GLU A 121 0.88 -16.18 -3.35
CA GLU A 121 2.33 -16.11 -3.28
C GLU A 121 2.94 -17.41 -3.83
N TRP A 122 3.73 -17.31 -4.90
CA TRP A 122 4.51 -18.43 -5.44
C TRP A 122 5.95 -18.30 -5.00
N LEU A 123 6.47 -19.35 -4.37
CA LEU A 123 7.85 -19.41 -3.92
C LEU A 123 8.70 -20.09 -5.01
N GLY A 124 9.73 -19.41 -5.49
CA GLY A 124 10.57 -19.90 -6.60
C GLY A 124 11.33 -21.18 -6.28
N ALA A 125 11.53 -21.52 -5.00
CA ALA A 125 12.08 -22.80 -4.55
C ALA A 125 11.09 -23.98 -4.68
N SER A 126 9.81 -23.69 -4.91
CA SER A 126 8.70 -24.64 -4.87
C SER A 126 7.88 -24.61 -6.17
N PRO A 127 8.29 -25.36 -7.21
CA PRO A 127 7.63 -25.33 -8.52
C PRO A 127 6.24 -25.97 -8.56
N ASP A 128 5.85 -26.67 -7.48
CA ASP A 128 4.65 -27.50 -7.43
C ASP A 128 3.65 -27.07 -6.36
N GLU A 129 3.80 -25.89 -5.77
CA GLU A 129 2.85 -25.36 -4.80
C GLU A 129 2.70 -23.84 -4.90
N VAL A 130 1.58 -23.35 -4.38
CA VAL A 130 1.31 -21.93 -4.21
C VAL A 130 0.71 -21.69 -2.83
N GLN A 131 1.01 -20.54 -2.24
CA GLN A 131 0.38 -20.10 -1.01
C GLN A 131 -0.79 -19.16 -1.33
N THR A 132 -1.88 -19.32 -0.60
CA THR A 132 -2.95 -18.32 -0.47
C THR A 132 -2.92 -17.74 0.92
N ASN A 133 -3.18 -16.45 1.06
CA ASN A 133 -3.30 -15.80 2.35
C ASN A 133 -4.36 -14.69 2.29
N TYR A 134 -4.70 -14.20 3.48
CA TYR A 134 -5.61 -13.07 3.64
C TYR A 134 -5.25 -12.32 4.92
N PHE A 135 -5.60 -11.04 4.98
CA PHE A 135 -5.50 -10.22 6.19
C PHE A 135 -6.74 -9.36 6.33
N GLY A 136 -7.16 -9.14 7.58
CA GLY A 136 -8.24 -8.20 7.89
C GLY A 136 -7.67 -7.00 8.63
N LYS A 137 -7.85 -5.80 8.10
CA LYS A 137 -7.46 -4.52 8.73
C LYS A 137 -5.98 -4.46 9.15
N GLY A 138 -5.10 -5.11 8.38
CA GLY A 138 -3.68 -5.21 8.69
C GLY A 138 -3.38 -5.96 9.99
N GLN A 139 -4.31 -6.77 10.49
CA GLN A 139 -4.07 -7.54 11.70
C GLN A 139 -3.15 -8.72 11.41
N THR A 140 -2.08 -8.83 12.18
CA THR A 140 -1.02 -9.83 11.96
C THR A 140 -0.63 -10.58 13.21
N THR A 141 -1.48 -10.51 14.23
CA THR A 141 -1.31 -11.14 15.54
C THR A 141 -1.23 -12.66 15.49
N THR A 142 -1.80 -13.30 14.46
CA THR A 142 -1.77 -14.75 14.25
C THR A 142 -1.22 -15.10 12.86
N TYR A 143 -0.79 -16.36 12.73
CA TYR A 143 -0.15 -16.92 11.54
C TYR A 143 -0.90 -18.17 11.06
N ASP A 144 -2.24 -18.11 11.09
CA ASP A 144 -3.14 -19.22 10.79
C ASP A 144 -3.91 -19.02 9.47
N ARG A 145 -3.61 -17.91 8.77
CA ARG A 145 -4.33 -17.46 7.57
C ARG A 145 -3.73 -18.03 6.27
N GLY A 146 -2.43 -18.29 6.24
CA GLY A 146 -1.75 -18.82 5.07
C GLY A 146 -2.07 -20.31 4.86
N ALA A 147 -2.30 -20.72 3.63
CA ALA A 147 -2.48 -22.12 3.25
C ALA A 147 -1.76 -22.43 1.94
N PHE A 148 -1.03 -23.55 1.89
CA PHE A 148 -0.35 -24.02 0.68
C PHE A 148 -1.22 -25.03 -0.05
N HIS A 149 -1.19 -24.97 -1.38
CA HIS A 149 -1.97 -25.81 -2.29
C HIS A 149 -1.07 -26.42 -3.35
N ALA A 150 -1.38 -27.64 -3.79
CA ALA A 150 -0.69 -28.26 -4.91
C ALA A 150 -0.92 -27.46 -6.19
N ASP A 151 0.16 -27.09 -6.86
CA ASP A 151 0.17 -26.26 -8.06
C ASP A 151 1.30 -26.71 -9.02
N PRO A 152 1.29 -27.97 -9.49
CA PRO A 152 2.33 -28.48 -10.36
C PRO A 152 2.47 -27.65 -11.63
N GLY A 153 3.71 -27.34 -11.97
CA GLY A 153 4.06 -26.61 -13.20
C GLY A 153 3.81 -25.10 -13.15
N SER A 154 3.65 -24.50 -11.96
CA SER A 154 3.41 -23.04 -11.79
C SER A 154 4.51 -22.16 -12.41
N GLN A 155 5.72 -22.70 -12.54
CA GLN A 155 6.90 -22.05 -13.14
C GLN A 155 7.16 -22.49 -14.60
N ALA A 156 6.50 -23.56 -15.06
CA ALA A 156 6.77 -24.17 -16.38
C ALA A 156 5.90 -23.58 -17.50
N GLY A 157 4.70 -23.10 -17.17
CA GLY A 157 3.75 -22.57 -18.15
C GLY A 157 2.76 -21.58 -17.53
N PHE A 158 1.98 -20.94 -18.38
CA PHE A 158 0.91 -20.06 -17.94
C PHE A 158 -0.27 -20.87 -17.39
N LYS A 159 -0.74 -20.48 -16.22
CA LYS A 159 -1.94 -21.02 -15.57
C LYS A 159 -2.89 -19.88 -15.24
N THR A 160 -4.17 -20.20 -15.04
CA THR A 160 -5.19 -19.22 -14.64
C THR A 160 -5.44 -19.33 -13.15
N TYR A 161 -5.22 -18.24 -12.42
CA TYR A 161 -5.53 -18.15 -10.99
C TYR A 161 -6.70 -17.22 -10.81
N THR A 162 -7.70 -17.68 -10.06
CA THR A 162 -8.94 -16.94 -9.84
C THR A 162 -9.14 -16.64 -8.38
N ILE A 163 -9.57 -15.42 -8.09
CA ILE A 163 -10.19 -15.02 -6.82
C ILE A 163 -11.63 -14.63 -7.12
N GLU A 164 -12.58 -15.35 -6.56
CA GLU A 164 -13.98 -14.92 -6.45
C GLU A 164 -14.17 -14.36 -5.04
N TRP A 165 -14.48 -13.07 -4.92
CA TRP A 165 -14.60 -12.39 -3.63
C TRP A 165 -15.99 -11.76 -3.51
N THR A 166 -16.74 -12.20 -2.51
CA THR A 166 -18.11 -11.75 -2.24
C THR A 166 -18.26 -11.38 -0.77
N ALA A 167 -19.41 -10.88 -0.34
CA ALA A 167 -19.64 -10.68 1.11
C ALA A 167 -19.77 -12.00 1.88
N ASN A 168 -20.00 -13.13 1.19
CA ASN A 168 -20.30 -14.42 1.81
C ASN A 168 -19.12 -15.39 1.79
N GLN A 169 -18.24 -15.27 0.80
CA GLN A 169 -17.06 -16.11 0.67
C GLN A 169 -15.98 -15.51 -0.25
N ILE A 170 -14.73 -15.92 0.02
CA ILE A 170 -13.61 -15.83 -0.91
C ILE A 170 -13.33 -17.24 -1.41
N VAL A 171 -13.19 -17.42 -2.72
CA VAL A 171 -12.84 -18.69 -3.35
C VAL A 171 -11.60 -18.48 -4.22
N TRP A 172 -10.58 -19.29 -3.97
CA TRP A 172 -9.37 -19.36 -4.77
C TRP A 172 -9.43 -20.56 -5.70
N GLN A 173 -9.15 -20.36 -6.99
CA GLN A 173 -9.16 -21.43 -7.99
C GLN A 173 -7.87 -21.43 -8.81
N ILE A 174 -7.43 -22.62 -9.21
CA ILE A 174 -6.34 -22.84 -10.17
C ILE A 174 -6.94 -23.58 -11.37
N ASP A 175 -6.81 -22.99 -12.56
CA ASP A 175 -7.38 -23.51 -13.81
C ASP A 175 -8.87 -23.91 -13.70
N GLY A 176 -9.64 -23.10 -12.95
CA GLY A 176 -11.07 -23.28 -12.71
C GLY A 176 -11.41 -24.23 -11.56
N GLN A 177 -10.43 -24.91 -10.95
CA GLN A 177 -10.65 -25.83 -9.84
C GLN A 177 -10.47 -25.11 -8.50
N THR A 178 -11.49 -25.15 -7.64
CA THR A 178 -11.41 -24.59 -6.28
C THR A 178 -10.33 -25.30 -5.47
N VAL A 179 -9.37 -24.54 -4.94
CA VAL A 179 -8.33 -25.02 -4.02
C VAL A 179 -8.53 -24.54 -2.59
N ARG A 180 -9.29 -23.44 -2.40
CA ARG A 180 -9.63 -22.91 -1.08
C ARG A 180 -10.92 -22.12 -1.13
N SER A 181 -11.70 -22.20 -0.05
CA SER A 181 -12.74 -21.22 0.28
C SER A 181 -12.51 -20.65 1.68
N LEU A 182 -12.98 -19.43 1.90
CA LEU A 182 -13.06 -18.78 3.21
C LEU A 182 -14.41 -18.11 3.35
N VAL A 183 -15.19 -18.46 4.38
CA VAL A 183 -16.40 -17.72 4.75
C VAL A 183 -16.12 -16.76 5.92
N PRO A 184 -16.90 -15.68 6.10
CA PRO A 184 -16.67 -14.72 7.19
C PRO A 184 -16.60 -15.35 8.58
N ALA A 185 -17.40 -16.38 8.86
CA ALA A 185 -17.42 -17.07 10.15
C ALA A 185 -16.07 -17.73 10.49
N ASP A 186 -15.36 -18.23 9.48
CA ASP A 186 -14.08 -18.92 9.64
C ASP A 186 -12.89 -17.94 9.66
N SER A 187 -13.12 -16.68 9.29
CA SER A 187 -12.08 -15.65 9.23
C SER A 187 -11.63 -15.13 10.60
N LYS A 188 -12.30 -15.53 11.69
CA LYS A 188 -12.07 -14.99 13.05
C LYS A 188 -12.18 -13.47 13.11
N GLY A 189 -13.11 -12.90 12.34
CA GLY A 189 -13.35 -11.45 12.26
C GLY A 189 -12.39 -10.69 11.34
N GLN A 190 -11.53 -11.39 10.60
CA GLN A 190 -10.54 -10.81 9.69
C GLN A 190 -10.93 -10.99 8.21
N TYR A 191 -12.22 -11.14 7.90
CA TYR A 191 -12.69 -11.31 6.53
C TYR A 191 -12.48 -10.02 5.71
N PRO A 192 -11.71 -10.07 4.59
CA PRO A 192 -11.54 -8.94 3.68
C PRO A 192 -12.87 -8.48 3.08
N GLN A 193 -13.19 -7.21 3.26
CA GLN A 193 -14.54 -6.71 2.98
C GLN A 193 -14.58 -5.22 2.58
N THR A 194 -13.45 -4.63 2.23
CA THR A 194 -13.38 -3.22 1.81
C THR A 194 -12.72 -3.11 0.43
N PRO A 195 -12.92 -2.01 -0.32
CA PRO A 195 -12.47 -1.91 -1.70
C PRO A 195 -10.98 -2.19 -1.82
N MET A 196 -10.59 -3.02 -2.79
CA MET A 196 -9.19 -3.43 -2.97
C MET A 196 -8.64 -3.05 -4.33
N GLN A 197 -7.43 -2.49 -4.33
CA GLN A 197 -6.61 -2.34 -5.52
C GLN A 197 -5.78 -3.60 -5.77
N ILE A 198 -5.42 -3.85 -7.01
CA ILE A 198 -4.62 -4.99 -7.44
C ILE A 198 -3.16 -4.58 -7.55
N LYS A 199 -2.27 -5.39 -6.96
CA LYS A 199 -0.82 -5.29 -7.04
C LYS A 199 -0.27 -6.62 -7.57
N ILE A 200 0.62 -6.57 -8.55
CA ILE A 200 1.20 -7.76 -9.19
C ILE A 200 2.69 -7.52 -9.36
N GLY A 201 3.54 -8.46 -8.96
CA GLY A 201 4.97 -8.28 -9.08
C GLY A 201 5.81 -9.46 -8.61
N ALA A 202 7.13 -9.30 -8.71
CA ALA A 202 8.09 -10.26 -8.20
C ALA A 202 9.15 -9.55 -7.37
N TRP A 203 9.69 -10.24 -6.37
CA TRP A 203 10.66 -9.70 -5.43
C TRP A 203 11.49 -10.83 -4.79
N SER A 204 12.49 -10.43 -4.00
CA SER A 204 13.36 -11.36 -3.29
C SER A 204 13.01 -11.38 -1.81
N GLY A 205 12.25 -12.39 -1.37
CA GLY A 205 12.03 -12.69 0.05
C GLY A 205 13.29 -13.22 0.73
N GLY A 206 14.13 -13.91 -0.03
CA GLY A 206 15.44 -14.42 0.39
C GLY A 206 16.58 -13.39 0.35
N ASP A 207 16.29 -12.10 0.17
CA ASP A 207 17.32 -11.06 0.23
C ASP A 207 17.95 -11.03 1.64
N PRO A 208 19.29 -10.99 1.78
CA PRO A 208 19.95 -10.93 3.08
C PRO A 208 19.59 -9.69 3.92
N ALA A 209 19.01 -8.65 3.32
CA ALA A 209 18.49 -7.49 4.04
C ALA A 209 17.15 -7.75 4.74
N ASN A 210 16.44 -8.83 4.40
CA ASN A 210 15.15 -9.17 5.00
C ASN A 210 15.31 -9.85 6.37
N ALA A 211 14.21 -9.88 7.13
CA ALA A 211 14.16 -10.61 8.39
C ALA A 211 14.43 -12.11 8.18
N PRO A 212 15.15 -12.78 9.09
CA PRO A 212 15.52 -14.19 8.93
C PRO A 212 14.35 -15.12 8.61
N GLY A 213 13.18 -14.90 9.22
CA GLY A 213 12.04 -15.75 8.93
C GLY A 213 11.29 -15.42 7.64
N THR A 214 11.45 -14.22 7.06
CA THR A 214 11.01 -13.95 5.68
C THR A 214 11.88 -14.73 4.69
N ILE A 215 13.19 -14.80 4.94
CA ILE A 215 14.12 -15.61 4.15
C ILE A 215 13.78 -17.10 4.29
N GLU A 216 13.45 -17.56 5.50
CA GLU A 216 13.01 -18.93 5.77
C GLU A 216 11.69 -19.26 5.06
N TRP A 217 10.69 -18.38 5.17
CA TRP A 217 9.41 -18.50 4.48
C TRP A 217 9.60 -18.60 2.96
N ALA A 218 10.47 -17.74 2.39
CA ALA A 218 10.82 -17.75 0.96
C ALA A 218 11.70 -18.94 0.55
N ARG A 219 11.97 -19.86 1.49
CA ARG A 219 12.72 -21.12 1.31
C ARG A 219 14.15 -20.94 0.86
N GLY A 220 14.82 -19.98 1.48
CA GLY A 220 16.27 -19.83 1.43
C GLY A 220 16.74 -18.49 0.89
N PRO A 221 18.05 -18.23 1.01
CA PRO A 221 18.64 -17.00 0.52
C PRO A 221 18.62 -16.96 -1.01
N THR A 222 18.39 -15.76 -1.56
CA THR A 222 18.41 -15.54 -2.99
C THR A 222 19.85 -15.49 -3.51
N ASP A 223 20.15 -16.36 -4.46
CA ASP A 223 21.42 -16.35 -5.20
C ASP A 223 21.24 -15.62 -6.53
N TYR A 224 21.43 -14.30 -6.53
CA TYR A 224 21.28 -13.45 -7.71
C TYR A 224 22.18 -13.85 -8.89
N SER A 225 23.27 -14.60 -8.64
CA SER A 225 24.14 -15.09 -9.72
C SER A 225 23.49 -16.15 -10.61
N LYS A 226 22.39 -16.77 -10.13
CA LYS A 226 21.57 -17.72 -10.88
C LYS A 226 20.39 -17.07 -11.60
N GLY A 227 20.22 -15.75 -11.44
CA GLY A 227 19.21 -14.97 -12.14
C GLY A 227 19.61 -14.63 -13.58
N PRO A 228 18.88 -13.72 -14.24
CA PRO A 228 17.68 -13.06 -13.72
C PRO A 228 16.51 -14.04 -13.51
N PHE A 229 15.68 -13.75 -12.51
CA PHE A 229 14.46 -14.52 -12.23
C PHE A 229 13.24 -13.71 -12.68
N THR A 230 12.36 -14.30 -13.47
CA THR A 230 11.27 -13.55 -14.12
C THR A 230 9.93 -14.23 -13.91
N MET A 231 9.00 -13.50 -13.30
CA MET A 231 7.56 -13.80 -13.33
C MET A 231 6.98 -13.18 -14.59
N GLN A 232 6.05 -13.87 -15.25
CA GLN A 232 5.35 -13.35 -16.42
C GLN A 232 3.84 -13.37 -16.20
N VAL A 233 3.17 -12.29 -16.60
CA VAL A 233 1.71 -12.17 -16.55
C VAL A 233 1.20 -11.80 -17.93
N LYS A 234 0.39 -12.68 -18.49
CA LYS A 234 -0.14 -12.55 -19.85
C LYS A 234 -1.34 -11.64 -19.91
N SER A 235 -2.31 -11.87 -19.02
CA SER A 235 -3.57 -11.14 -19.04
C SER A 235 -4.25 -11.13 -17.67
N LEU A 236 -5.12 -10.15 -17.48
CA LEU A 236 -5.97 -10.02 -16.31
C LEU A 236 -7.40 -9.72 -16.73
N ARG A 237 -8.35 -10.50 -16.22
CA ARG A 237 -9.78 -10.20 -16.32
C ARG A 237 -10.30 -9.86 -14.94
N VAL A 238 -10.95 -8.71 -14.82
CA VAL A 238 -11.51 -8.24 -13.56
C VAL A 238 -12.95 -7.86 -13.77
N SER A 239 -13.84 -8.43 -12.96
CA SER A 239 -15.23 -8.03 -12.86
C SER A 239 -15.45 -7.40 -11.51
N ASP A 240 -15.59 -6.08 -11.49
CA ASP A 240 -16.08 -5.35 -10.33
C ASP A 240 -17.58 -5.59 -10.20
N TYR A 241 -18.03 -6.03 -9.02
CA TYR A 241 -19.46 -6.22 -8.77
C TYR A 241 -20.18 -4.94 -8.37
N SER A 242 -19.46 -3.82 -8.28
CA SER A 242 -20.06 -2.50 -8.17
C SER A 242 -20.17 -1.79 -9.53
N THR A 243 -20.97 -0.72 -9.58
CA THR A 243 -21.23 0.05 -10.82
C THR A 243 -20.91 1.55 -10.70
N GLY A 244 -20.35 1.99 -9.58
CA GLY A 244 -20.06 3.40 -9.34
C GLY A 244 -18.71 3.85 -9.88
N THR A 245 -18.42 5.12 -9.67
CA THR A 245 -17.16 5.74 -10.11
C THR A 245 -16.12 5.86 -9.00
N GLN A 246 -16.56 5.84 -7.74
CA GLN A 246 -15.70 5.93 -6.57
C GLN A 246 -16.26 5.13 -5.39
N TYR A 247 -15.40 4.76 -4.46
CA TYR A 247 -15.78 4.27 -3.14
C TYR A 247 -15.44 5.28 -2.06
N ILE A 248 -16.35 5.42 -1.10
CA ILE A 248 -16.17 6.25 0.08
C ILE A 248 -16.41 5.39 1.31
N TYR A 249 -15.44 5.37 2.22
CA TYR A 249 -15.66 4.86 3.57
C TYR A 249 -16.62 5.81 4.30
N GLY A 250 -17.85 5.35 4.55
CA GLY A 250 -18.90 6.16 5.16
C GLY A 250 -18.68 6.44 6.65
N ASP A 251 -17.84 5.63 7.30
CA ASP A 251 -17.38 5.76 8.68
C ASP A 251 -16.04 5.03 8.85
N GLN A 252 -15.52 5.00 10.08
CA GLN A 252 -14.22 4.39 10.42
C GLN A 252 -14.32 2.92 10.85
N SER A 253 -15.45 2.25 10.62
CA SER A 253 -15.66 0.86 11.07
C SER A 253 -14.84 -0.18 10.28
N GLY A 254 -14.47 0.16 9.04
CA GLY A 254 -13.87 -0.79 8.09
C GLY A 254 -14.80 -1.96 7.76
N THR A 255 -16.12 -1.75 7.84
CA THR A 255 -17.12 -2.75 7.44
C THR A 255 -17.60 -2.48 6.03
N TRP A 256 -17.92 -3.52 5.27
CA TRP A 256 -18.37 -3.33 3.89
C TRP A 256 -19.67 -2.52 3.81
N GLN A 257 -20.51 -2.57 4.85
CA GLN A 257 -21.76 -1.82 4.95
C GLN A 257 -21.53 -0.30 5.04
N SER A 258 -20.35 0.14 5.49
CA SER A 258 -20.03 1.57 5.51
C SER A 258 -19.59 2.08 4.14
N ILE A 259 -19.23 1.20 3.21
CA ILE A 259 -18.73 1.59 1.89
C ILE A 259 -19.88 2.10 1.03
N LYS A 260 -19.68 3.30 0.46
CA LYS A 260 -20.61 3.93 -0.47
C LYS A 260 -20.03 3.94 -1.87
N SER A 261 -20.81 3.48 -2.85
CA SER A 261 -20.46 3.58 -4.27
C SER A 261 -21.07 4.85 -4.86
N VAL A 262 -20.23 5.80 -5.27
CA VAL A 262 -20.68 7.09 -5.84
C VAL A 262 -21.25 6.87 -7.23
N GLY A 263 -22.50 7.26 -7.45
CA GLY A 263 -23.18 7.14 -8.75
C GLY A 263 -23.51 5.71 -9.16
N GLY A 264 -23.36 4.73 -8.26
CA GLY A 264 -23.62 3.32 -8.52
C GLY A 264 -24.08 2.57 -7.28
N GLN A 265 -23.96 1.25 -7.31
CA GLN A 265 -24.31 0.36 -6.20
C GLN A 265 -23.22 -0.68 -6.02
N ILE A 266 -23.10 -1.22 -4.80
CA ILE A 266 -22.26 -2.38 -4.52
C ILE A 266 -23.15 -3.61 -4.63
N ASN A 267 -22.86 -4.51 -5.56
CA ASN A 267 -23.44 -5.85 -5.53
C ASN A 267 -22.50 -6.75 -4.73
N SER A 268 -22.96 -7.24 -3.60
CA SER A 268 -22.17 -8.13 -2.75
C SER A 268 -21.98 -9.53 -3.32
N GLY A 269 -22.57 -9.84 -4.49
CA GLY A 269 -22.36 -11.09 -5.21
C GLY A 269 -22.84 -12.29 -4.38
N GLY A 270 -24.12 -12.34 -4.05
CA GLY A 270 -24.73 -13.42 -3.26
C GLY A 270 -24.94 -14.72 -4.03
N GLY A 271 -23.88 -15.30 -4.62
CA GLY A 271 -23.88 -16.67 -5.12
C GLY A 271 -24.01 -17.68 -3.97
N ALA A 272 -24.44 -18.92 -4.28
CA ALA A 272 -24.42 -20.01 -3.31
C ALA A 272 -22.99 -20.24 -2.82
N VAL A 273 -22.81 -20.41 -1.51
CA VAL A 273 -21.53 -20.81 -0.91
C VAL A 273 -21.08 -22.09 -1.60
N ASP A 274 -19.82 -22.20 -2.01
CA ASP A 274 -19.29 -23.41 -2.63
C ASP A 274 -19.33 -24.54 -1.58
N PRO A 275 -20.28 -25.49 -1.68
CA PRO A 275 -20.45 -26.51 -0.65
C PRO A 275 -19.38 -27.62 -0.78
N ASN A 276 -18.58 -27.60 -1.85
CA ASN A 276 -17.61 -28.64 -2.21
C ASN A 276 -16.17 -28.14 -2.13
N ALA A 277 -15.92 -27.01 -1.47
CA ALA A 277 -14.56 -26.54 -1.29
C ALA A 277 -13.73 -27.59 -0.53
N PRO A 278 -12.51 -27.88 -1.00
CA PRO A 278 -11.67 -28.90 -0.37
C PRO A 278 -11.26 -28.45 1.02
N THR A 279 -11.11 -29.42 1.92
CA THR A 279 -10.53 -29.17 3.24
C THR A 279 -9.12 -28.62 3.08
N ILE A 280 -8.80 -27.56 3.82
CA ILE A 280 -7.43 -27.03 3.89
C ILE A 280 -6.56 -28.09 4.58
N THR A 281 -5.70 -28.78 3.82
CA THR A 281 -4.84 -29.84 4.34
C THR A 281 -3.50 -29.34 4.86
N SER A 282 -3.15 -28.08 4.59
CA SER A 282 -1.87 -27.46 4.95
C SER A 282 -2.04 -25.99 5.29
N GLN A 283 -1.62 -25.59 6.49
CA GLN A 283 -1.56 -24.19 6.92
C GLN A 283 -0.11 -23.76 7.15
N ALA A 284 0.20 -22.53 6.76
CA ALA A 284 1.50 -21.92 6.98
C ALA A 284 1.54 -21.38 8.42
N THR A 285 2.00 -22.18 9.39
CA THR A 285 2.08 -21.77 10.80
C THR A 285 3.39 -21.04 11.12
N GLY A 286 3.34 -20.03 11.99
CA GLY A 286 4.54 -19.39 12.56
C GLY A 286 5.35 -18.53 11.58
N GLN A 287 4.79 -18.17 10.43
CA GLN A 287 5.42 -17.33 9.43
C GLN A 287 5.60 -15.91 9.97
N PRO A 288 6.81 -15.36 10.15
CA PRO A 288 6.94 -14.02 10.68
C PRO A 288 6.26 -13.01 9.77
N ILE A 289 5.64 -12.00 10.39
CA ILE A 289 4.92 -10.97 9.67
C ILE A 289 5.92 -10.21 8.80
N PRO A 290 5.74 -10.14 7.47
CA PRO A 290 6.57 -9.30 6.61
C PRO A 290 6.45 -7.81 6.97
N PHE A 291 5.39 -7.44 7.70
CA PHE A 291 5.04 -6.07 8.07
C PHE A 291 4.92 -5.90 9.59
N ALA A 292 5.61 -4.91 10.14
CA ALA A 292 5.30 -4.37 11.45
C ALA A 292 4.40 -3.13 11.24
N PRO A 293 3.25 -3.01 11.92
CA PRO A 293 2.45 -1.79 11.83
C PRO A 293 3.24 -0.61 12.40
N THR A 294 3.65 0.32 11.54
CA THR A 294 4.20 1.61 11.96
C THR A 294 3.04 2.57 12.21
N SER A 295 2.89 3.05 13.45
CA SER A 295 1.89 4.05 13.83
C SER A 295 2.14 5.45 13.26
N THR A 296 3.28 5.66 12.60
CA THR A 296 3.66 6.92 11.95
C THR A 296 3.37 6.83 10.47
N TYR A 297 2.19 7.32 10.09
CA TYR A 297 1.87 7.64 8.71
C TYR A 297 2.63 8.91 8.31
N GLU A 298 3.72 8.77 7.54
CA GLU A 298 4.28 9.89 6.78
C GLU A 298 3.69 9.91 5.37
N ARG A 299 3.03 11.03 5.04
CA ARG A 299 2.42 11.25 3.73
C ARG A 299 3.49 11.17 2.64
N PRO A 300 3.42 10.23 1.67
CA PRO A 300 4.29 10.27 0.51
C PRO A 300 3.94 11.51 -0.29
N ASN A 301 4.91 12.41 -0.40
CA ASN A 301 4.73 13.71 -1.00
C ASN A 301 5.25 13.71 -2.44
N VAL A 302 4.52 13.15 -3.41
CA VAL A 302 4.70 13.39 -4.88
C VAL A 302 3.39 12.96 -5.58
N TYR A 303 2.57 13.78 -6.28
CA TYR A 303 2.74 14.64 -7.46
C TYR A 303 1.49 15.58 -7.60
N PRO A 304 1.51 16.76 -8.26
CA PRO A 304 2.58 17.39 -9.06
C PRO A 304 3.47 18.31 -8.22
N TRP A 305 4.77 18.12 -8.37
CA TRP A 305 5.82 18.72 -7.54
C TRP A 305 6.06 20.20 -7.86
N VAL A 306 6.18 21.04 -6.83
CA VAL A 306 6.92 22.31 -6.86
C VAL A 306 8.01 22.21 -5.80
N SER A 307 9.25 22.55 -6.17
CA SER A 307 10.43 22.39 -5.32
C SER A 307 10.37 23.20 -4.03
N LYS A 308 10.45 22.53 -2.89
CA LYS A 308 10.87 23.16 -1.63
C LYS A 308 12.36 22.88 -1.43
N ALA A 309 13.14 23.96 -1.37
CA ALA A 309 14.58 23.92 -1.14
C ALA A 309 14.92 23.24 0.20
N PRO A 310 16.12 22.63 0.34
CA PRO A 310 16.50 21.93 1.55
C PRO A 310 16.58 22.91 2.74
N ASP A 311 16.21 22.42 3.92
CA ASP A 311 16.29 23.14 5.17
C ASP A 311 17.67 23.79 5.33
N GLN A 312 17.68 25.12 5.35
CA GLN A 312 18.86 25.90 5.70
C GLN A 312 19.13 25.74 7.19
N PRO A 313 20.40 25.72 7.63
CA PRO A 313 20.73 25.79 9.03
C PRO A 313 20.13 27.05 9.65
N VAL A 314 19.61 26.92 10.87
CA VAL A 314 19.05 28.02 11.66
C VAL A 314 20.07 29.17 11.71
N SER A 315 19.82 30.25 10.98
CA SER A 315 20.64 31.46 11.03
C SER A 315 20.36 32.18 12.33
N ARG A 316 21.40 32.46 13.12
CA ARG A 316 21.29 33.39 14.24
C ARG A 316 21.27 34.81 13.70
N THR A 317 20.53 35.67 14.39
CA THR A 317 20.47 37.10 14.10
C THR A 317 20.96 37.88 15.30
N PHE A 318 21.78 38.91 15.06
CA PHE A 318 22.30 39.80 16.09
C PHE A 318 21.56 41.14 16.03
N GLU A 319 21.09 41.59 17.18
CA GLU A 319 20.31 42.83 17.33
C GLU A 319 21.18 44.06 17.68
N ASN A 320 22.42 43.82 18.15
CA ASN A 320 23.32 44.86 18.68
C ASN A 320 24.51 45.14 17.74
N TYR A 321 24.25 45.44 16.46
CA TYR A 321 25.30 45.82 15.50
C TYR A 321 25.45 47.35 15.42
N PRO A 322 26.67 47.93 15.52
CA PRO A 322 26.86 49.39 15.51
C PRO A 322 26.35 50.02 14.21
N GLY A 323 25.45 51.01 14.33
CA GLY A 323 24.83 51.70 13.18
C GLY A 323 23.54 51.05 12.64
N LEU A 324 23.04 49.99 13.27
CA LEU A 324 21.80 49.32 12.88
C LEU A 324 20.56 50.05 13.43
N PRO A 325 19.54 50.37 12.61
CA PRO A 325 18.29 50.99 13.10
C PRO A 325 17.51 50.08 14.04
N SER A 326 16.75 50.66 14.98
CA SER A 326 15.97 49.89 15.95
C SER A 326 14.97 48.94 15.26
N GLY A 327 14.96 47.68 15.70
CA GLY A 327 14.10 46.62 15.17
C GLY A 327 14.65 45.89 13.94
N TRP A 328 15.76 46.34 13.37
CA TRP A 328 16.46 45.60 12.32
C TRP A 328 17.43 44.60 12.95
N THR A 329 17.71 43.50 12.26
CA THR A 329 18.64 42.47 12.72
C THR A 329 19.65 42.11 11.64
N VAL A 330 20.82 41.58 12.01
CA VAL A 330 21.84 41.12 11.05
C VAL A 330 22.02 39.62 11.18
N THR A 331 21.92 38.88 10.07
CA THR A 331 22.15 37.42 10.06
C THR A 331 23.63 37.09 10.27
N ASP A 332 23.94 35.84 10.64
CA ASP A 332 25.31 35.30 10.69
C ASP A 332 26.12 35.52 9.40
N SER A 333 25.46 35.71 8.26
CA SER A 333 26.08 36.02 6.97
C SER A 333 26.33 37.52 6.74
N GLY A 334 26.10 38.39 7.73
CA GLY A 334 26.27 39.83 7.65
C GLY A 334 25.15 40.58 6.91
N LYS A 335 24.01 39.93 6.65
CA LYS A 335 22.88 40.54 5.90
C LYS A 335 21.94 41.27 6.86
N VAL A 336 21.67 42.54 6.59
CA VAL A 336 20.72 43.38 7.35
C VAL A 336 19.28 43.06 6.96
N VAL A 337 18.40 42.82 7.95
CA VAL A 337 17.01 42.38 7.78
C VAL A 337 16.06 43.33 8.53
N PRO A 338 14.98 43.83 7.89
CA PRO A 338 13.98 44.69 8.54
C PRO A 338 13.06 43.93 9.49
N PRO A 339 12.45 44.61 10.48
CA PRO A 339 11.40 44.02 11.30
C PRO A 339 10.21 43.61 10.41
N SER A 340 9.87 42.31 10.44
CA SER A 340 8.80 41.71 9.64
C SER A 340 7.44 42.35 9.96
N SER A 341 6.77 42.90 8.95
CA SER A 341 5.38 43.40 9.04
C SER A 341 4.41 42.23 8.84
N ALA A 342 4.01 41.57 9.93
CA ALA A 342 2.87 40.66 9.92
C ALA A 342 1.60 41.42 10.36
N PRO A 343 0.43 41.21 9.72
CA PRO A 343 -0.80 41.85 10.15
C PRO A 343 -1.25 41.27 11.50
N VAL A 344 -1.41 42.14 12.50
CA VAL A 344 -1.95 41.81 13.83
C VAL A 344 -3.46 41.69 13.71
N ILE A 345 -4.02 40.50 13.92
CA ILE A 345 -5.44 40.34 14.23
C ILE A 345 -5.53 40.36 15.77
N ASP A 346 -6.03 41.46 16.31
CA ASP A 346 -6.21 41.66 17.74
C ASP A 346 -7.66 41.34 18.12
N ILE A 347 -7.88 40.31 18.96
CA ILE A 347 -9.17 40.04 19.60
C ILE A 347 -8.97 40.26 21.11
N PRO A 348 -9.48 41.35 21.69
CA PRO A 348 -9.36 41.56 23.12
C PRO A 348 -10.46 40.81 23.89
N SER A 349 -10.08 39.70 24.50
CA SER A 349 -10.86 39.04 25.55
C SER A 349 -10.60 39.76 26.88
N ARG A 350 -11.54 40.61 27.33
CA ARG A 350 -11.73 41.02 28.74
C ARG A 350 -13.06 41.74 28.85
N PHE A 351 -14.08 41.07 29.36
CA PHE A 351 -14.96 41.53 30.46
C PHE A 351 -16.09 40.51 30.66
N ILE A 352 -15.90 39.67 31.68
CA ILE A 352 -16.98 38.95 32.37
C ILE A 352 -17.62 39.97 33.33
N TYR A 353 -18.94 40.18 33.27
CA TYR A 353 -19.88 40.05 34.41
C TYR A 353 -21.26 40.71 34.14
N ALA A 354 -22.30 39.96 34.54
CA ALA A 354 -23.59 40.37 35.13
C ALA A 354 -24.75 40.92 34.25
N ILE A 355 -25.62 40.00 33.83
CA ILE A 355 -27.03 39.80 34.28
C ILE A 355 -27.87 41.05 34.67
N PHE A 356 -28.91 41.24 33.84
CA PHE A 356 -30.32 41.61 34.08
C PHE A 356 -30.81 43.04 34.45
N CYS A 357 -31.83 43.42 33.67
CA CYS A 357 -33.05 44.18 33.97
C CYS A 357 -33.06 45.73 33.97
N SER A 358 -33.58 46.23 32.85
CA SER A 358 -34.83 46.99 32.72
C SER A 358 -34.96 48.46 33.17
N PHE A 359 -35.63 49.18 32.27
CA PHE A 359 -36.45 50.40 32.39
C PHE A 359 -35.86 51.78 32.05
N ALA A 360 -36.53 52.36 31.05
CA ALA A 360 -37.04 53.73 30.94
C ALA A 360 -36.12 54.88 30.52
N PHE A 361 -36.43 55.38 29.30
CA PHE A 361 -36.77 56.77 28.94
C PHE A 361 -35.99 57.96 29.54
N GLY A 362 -35.59 58.88 28.64
CA GLY A 362 -35.43 60.32 28.92
C GLY A 362 -33.98 60.82 28.75
N VAL A 363 -33.58 61.44 27.64
CA VAL A 363 -33.78 62.86 27.25
C VAL A 363 -32.75 63.83 27.89
N LEU A 364 -32.13 64.67 27.04
CA LEU A 364 -31.40 65.95 27.30
C LEU A 364 -30.04 65.85 28.02
N TRP A 365 -29.00 66.67 27.78
CA TRP A 365 -28.61 67.67 26.78
C TRP A 365 -27.10 67.96 27.02
N ARG A 366 -26.42 68.42 25.97
CA ARG A 366 -25.23 69.31 25.90
C ARG A 366 -24.39 69.59 27.17
N ALA A 367 -23.07 69.48 27.01
CA ALA A 367 -22.16 70.62 26.84
C ALA A 367 -20.89 70.15 26.12
#